data_AF-A0A392UHU3-F1
#
_entry.id   AF-A0A392UHU3-F1
#
_cell.length_a   1.000
_cell.length_b   1.000
_cell.length_c   1.000
_cell.angle_alpha   90.00
_cell.angle_beta   90.00
_cell.angle_gamma   90.00
#
_symmetry.space_group_name_H-M   'P 1'
#
loop_
_entity.id
_entity.type
_entity.pdbx_description
1 polymer ?
#
loop_
_entity_poly.entity_id
_entity_poly.type
_entity_poly.pdbx_seq_one_letter_code
_entity_poly.pdbx_strand_id
1 'polypeptide(L)' 'CESAPDFDPSLCNKKLIGARSFSKGYLMGSTGGGRRKATDTISPRDRDGHGTHTATTAAGSVVANATLLGYATGTARGM' A
#
# COMPACT_ATOMS: atom_id res chain seq x y z
N CYS A 1 -8.12 10.31 -5.20
CA CYS A 1 -7.81 8.90 -4.91
C CYS A 1 -9.07 8.07 -4.99
N GLU A 2 -8.94 6.78 -5.28
CA GLU A 2 -10.07 5.85 -5.33
C GLU A 2 -10.62 5.58 -3.93
N SER A 3 -11.94 5.66 -3.76
CA SER A 3 -12.61 5.34 -2.50
C SER A 3 -12.78 3.83 -2.36
N ALA A 4 -12.51 3.28 -1.18
CA ALA A 4 -12.75 1.88 -0.84
C ALA A 4 -13.17 1.75 0.64
N PRO A 5 -13.74 0.61 1.08
CA PRO A 5 -14.22 0.44 2.46
C PRO A 5 -13.20 0.77 3.57
N ASP A 6 -11.91 0.63 3.27
CA ASP A 6 -10.77 0.88 4.17
C ASP A 6 -9.85 2.00 3.66
N PHE A 7 -10.29 2.77 2.67
CA PHE A 7 -9.51 3.86 2.08
C PHE A 7 -10.42 5.04 1.74
N ASP A 8 -10.45 6.03 2.64
CA ASP A 8 -11.09 7.30 2.38
C ASP A 8 -10.26 8.12 1.38
N PRO A 9 -10.86 8.74 0.34
CA PRO A 9 -10.15 9.60 -0.60
C PRO A 9 -9.33 10.73 0.06
N SER A 10 -9.70 11.17 1.26
CA SER A 10 -9.00 12.19 2.05
C SER A 10 -7.64 11.72 2.60
N LEU A 11 -7.34 10.42 2.55
CA LEU A 11 -6.04 9.87 2.95
C LEU A 11 -4.92 10.27 1.97
N CYS A 12 -5.30 10.64 0.75
CA CYS A 12 -4.36 11.25 -0.18
C CYS A 12 -4.09 12.70 0.16
N ASN A 13 -2.86 13.13 -0.08
CA ASN A 13 -2.37 14.43 0.32
C ASN A 13 -1.31 14.93 -0.67
N LYS A 14 -0.58 15.99 -0.31
CA LYS A 14 0.47 16.57 -1.16
C LYS A 14 1.69 15.66 -1.38
N LYS A 15 1.77 14.52 -0.69
CA LYS A 15 2.81 13.49 -0.86
C LYS A 15 2.27 12.27 -1.61
N LEU A 16 1.26 11.61 -1.04
CA LEU A 16 0.55 10.52 -1.69
C LEU A 16 -0.59 11.13 -2.52
N ILE A 17 -0.25 11.57 -3.73
CA ILE A 17 -1.17 12.33 -4.60
C ILE A 17 -2.18 11.44 -5.34
N GLY A 18 -1.97 10.12 -5.35
CA GLY A 18 -2.78 9.16 -6.09
C GLY A 18 -2.74 7.76 -5.46
N ALA A 19 -3.88 7.09 -5.45
CA ALA A 19 -4.08 5.74 -4.92
C ALA A 19 -5.21 5.08 -5.69
N ARG A 20 -4.93 3.94 -6.33
CA ARG A 20 -5.84 3.19 -7.22
C ARG A 20 -5.55 1.69 -7.09
N SER A 21 -6.55 0.85 -7.30
CA SER A 21 -6.42 -0.61 -7.36
C SER A 21 -6.93 -1.15 -8.69
N PHE A 22 -6.41 -2.32 -9.10
CA PHE A 22 -6.79 -2.94 -10.37
C PHE A 22 -7.03 -4.43 -10.15
N SER A 23 -8.29 -4.82 -9.92
CA SER A 23 -8.66 -6.19 -9.55
C SER A 23 -9.51 -6.92 -10.61
N LYS A 24 -9.90 -6.27 -11.71
CA LYS A 24 -10.81 -6.86 -12.72
C LYS A 24 -10.30 -8.21 -13.24
N GLY A 25 -9.02 -8.30 -13.62
CA GLY A 25 -8.43 -9.56 -14.10
C GLY A 25 -8.39 -10.65 -13.02
N TYR A 26 -8.05 -10.29 -11.78
CA TYR A 26 -8.11 -11.20 -10.63
C TYR A 26 -9.53 -11.73 -10.40
N LEU A 27 -10.55 -10.86 -10.45
CA LEU A 27 -11.94 -11.25 -10.29
C LEU A 27 -12.42 -12.19 -11.40
N MET A 28 -12.04 -11.93 -12.65
CA MET A 28 -12.38 -12.80 -13.80
C MET A 28 -11.67 -14.15 -13.74
N GLY A 29 -10.42 -14.21 -13.24
CA GLY A 29 -9.69 -15.46 -13.05
C GLY A 29 -10.20 -16.29 -11.86
N SER A 30 -10.83 -15.64 -10.88
CA SER A 30 -11.30 -16.30 -9.65
C SER A 30 -12.71 -16.90 -9.75
N THR A 31 -13.49 -16.57 -10.79
CA THR A 31 -14.85 -17.08 -10.99
C THR A 31 -14.92 -18.59 -11.32
N GLY A 32 -13.79 -19.24 -11.60
CA GLY A 32 -13.70 -20.67 -11.93
C GLY A 32 -13.46 -21.63 -10.76
N GLY A 33 -13.67 -21.22 -9.50
CA GLY A 33 -13.44 -22.06 -8.31
C GLY A 33 -12.17 -21.75 -7.52
N GLY A 34 -11.41 -20.72 -7.91
CA GLY A 34 -10.34 -20.16 -7.09
C GLY A 34 -10.95 -19.42 -5.90
N ARG A 35 -10.82 -20.00 -4.70
CA ARG A 35 -11.23 -19.40 -3.42
C ARG A 35 -10.86 -17.91 -3.40
N ARG A 36 -11.86 -17.02 -3.54
CA ARG A 36 -11.73 -15.66 -3.02
C ARG A 36 -11.28 -15.83 -1.58
N LYS A 37 -10.08 -15.34 -1.23
CA LYS A 37 -9.80 -15.10 0.19
C LYS A 37 -10.81 -14.04 0.58
N ALA A 38 -11.83 -14.44 1.36
CA ALA A 38 -12.92 -13.56 1.79
C ALA A 38 -12.44 -12.29 2.53
N THR A 39 -11.14 -12.18 2.79
CA THR A 39 -10.43 -11.12 3.49
C THR A 39 -9.87 -10.02 2.60
N ASP A 40 -9.75 -10.21 1.28
CA ASP A 40 -9.14 -9.19 0.42
C ASP A 40 -10.15 -8.13 0.00
N THR A 41 -10.12 -7.00 0.73
CA THR A 41 -10.86 -5.79 0.32
C THR A 41 -10.16 -5.20 -0.89
N ILE A 42 -10.89 -5.07 -2.01
CA ILE A 42 -10.41 -4.38 -3.20
C ILE A 42 -10.25 -2.91 -2.86
N SER A 43 -8.99 -2.48 -2.74
CA SER A 43 -8.61 -1.18 -2.22
C SER A 43 -7.18 -0.88 -2.62
N PRO A 44 -6.79 0.40 -2.75
CA PRO A 44 -5.38 0.76 -2.92
C PRO A 44 -4.53 0.55 -1.65
N ARG A 45 -5.13 0.14 -0.52
CA ARG A 45 -4.41 -0.18 0.71
C ARG A 45 -3.56 -1.45 0.55
N ASP A 46 -2.26 -1.32 0.82
CA ASP A 46 -1.32 -2.44 0.89
C ASP A 46 -1.57 -3.28 2.15
N ARG A 47 -1.69 -4.61 1.97
CA ARG A 47 -1.82 -5.62 3.05
C ARG A 47 -0.63 -6.59 3.11
N ASP A 48 0.31 -6.48 2.17
CA ASP A 48 1.52 -7.28 2.10
C ASP A 48 2.68 -6.53 2.77
N GLY A 49 2.92 -5.30 2.33
CA GLY A 49 4.01 -4.45 2.78
C GLY A 49 5.07 -4.21 1.69
N HIS A 50 5.18 -5.08 0.69
CA HIS A 50 6.12 -4.89 -0.44
C HIS A 50 5.95 -3.52 -1.12
N GLY A 51 4.70 -3.15 -1.44
CA GLY A 51 4.40 -1.87 -2.10
C GLY A 51 4.79 -0.67 -1.24
N THR A 52 4.48 -0.74 0.06
CA THR A 52 4.85 0.27 1.05
C THR A 52 6.36 0.44 1.13
N HIS A 53 7.10 -0.67 1.28
CA HIS A 53 8.57 -0.67 1.37
C HIS A 53 9.23 -0.07 0.12
N THR A 54 8.79 -0.48 -1.08
CA THR A 54 9.28 0.06 -2.35
C THR A 54 8.98 1.55 -2.48
N ALA A 55 7.74 1.98 -2.20
CA ALA A 55 7.34 3.37 -2.32
C ALA A 55 8.11 4.30 -1.37
N THR A 56 8.35 3.86 -0.13
CA THR A 56 9.13 4.64 0.85
C THR A 56 10.62 4.68 0.51
N THR A 57 11.15 3.63 -0.12
CA THR A 57 12.53 3.63 -0.62
C THR A 57 12.71 4.61 -1.77
N ALA A 58 11.76 4.64 -2.71
CA ALA A 58 11.84 5.51 -3.87
C ALA A 58 11.61 6.99 -3.50
N ALA A 59 10.61 7.27 -2.66
CA ALA A 59 10.18 8.64 -2.40
C ALA A 59 9.59 8.82 -0.99
N GLY A 60 10.09 8.15 0.05
CA GLY A 60 9.62 8.35 1.43
C GLY A 60 9.83 9.78 1.93
N SER A 61 8.92 10.27 2.77
CA SER A 61 9.18 11.49 3.56
C SER A 61 10.22 11.21 4.65
N VAL A 62 10.84 12.26 5.18
CA VAL A 62 11.83 12.14 6.25
C VAL A 62 11.17 11.60 7.52
N VAL A 63 11.70 10.51 8.06
CA VAL A 63 11.29 9.91 9.33
C VAL A 63 12.52 9.71 10.20
N ALA A 64 12.62 10.50 11.27
CA ALA A 64 13.70 10.38 12.25
C ALA A 64 13.52 9.13 13.12
N ASN A 65 14.65 8.60 13.63
CA ASN A 65 14.70 7.45 14.54
C ASN A 65 14.01 6.18 13.99
N ALA A 66 14.07 5.96 12.67
CA ALA A 66 13.60 4.73 12.05
C ALA A 66 14.59 3.59 12.35
N THR A 67 14.06 2.41 12.68
CA THR A 67 14.84 1.20 12.99
C THR A 67 13.98 -0.04 12.80
N LEU A 68 14.62 -1.19 12.54
CA LEU A 68 13.99 -2.52 12.61
C LEU A 68 14.59 -3.27 13.80
N LEU A 69 13.83 -3.42 14.89
CA LEU A 69 14.26 -4.15 16.09
C LEU A 69 15.63 -3.69 16.64
N GLY A 70 15.98 -2.40 16.49
CA GLY A 70 17.27 -1.82 16.91
C GLY A 70 18.35 -1.78 15.82
N TYR A 71 18.16 -2.48 14.70
CA TYR A 71 19.08 -2.45 13.56
C TYR A 71 18.82 -1.24 12.65
N ALA A 72 19.88 -0.81 11.94
CA ALA A 72 19.87 0.28 10.96
C ALA A 72 19.23 1.58 11.48
N THR A 73 19.49 1.93 12.74
CA THR A 73 18.95 3.14 13.37
C THR A 73 19.42 4.39 12.64
N GLY A 74 18.48 5.24 12.23
CA GLY A 74 18.80 6.49 11.55
C GLY A 74 17.58 7.26 11.07
N THR A 75 17.78 8.08 10.04
CA THR A 75 16.69 8.82 9.39
C THR A 75 16.34 8.14 8.08
N ALA A 76 15.14 7.58 7.98
CA ALA A 76 14.62 7.02 6.74
C ALA A 76 14.08 8.14 5.83
N ARG A 77 14.37 8.05 4.53
CA ARG A 77 13.84 8.94 3.49
C ARG A 77 13.94 8.26 2.13
N GLY A 78 13.19 8.73 1.14
CA GLY A 78 13.39 8.34 -0.25
C GLY A 78 14.78 8.75 -0.78
N MET A 79 15.18 8.18 -1.91
CA MET A 79 16.42 8.52 -2.63
C MET A 79 16.58 10.02 -2.87
#